data_AF-A0A930SCG0-F1
#
_entry.id   AF-A0A930SCG0-F1
#
_cell.length_a   1.000
_cell.length_b   1.000
_cell.length_c   1.000
_cell.angle_alpha   90.00
_cell.angle_beta   90.00
_cell.angle_gamma   90.00
#
_symmetry.space_group_name_H-M   'P 1'
#
loop_
_entity.id
_entity.type
_entity.pdbx_description
1 polymer ?
#
loop_
_entity_poly.entity_id
_entity_poly.type
_entity_poly.pdbx_seq_one_letter_code
_entity_poly.pdbx_strand_id
1 'polypeptide(L)'
;METVKASVVANNRKSLSIVGQNFGCQYYRPEARQNAVNFDEKKRKIEQDGNVELTTNRATKRYLVKGYDVVSIQLGNDITGSPVVFINKDDQASEVAMPISPDLSKVGQVTEDAVSKALRGDKNIIFSDVEKLVKQCNAANQAEISRIEELKANLDKELQSLQNAIAGNIKKLDDYNHEMNASTNAASGVTVTITED
;
A
#
# COMPACT_ATOMS: atom_id res chain seq x y z
N MET A 1 -17.38 -22.64 -30.55
CA MET A 1 -16.35 -23.53 -29.93
C MET A 1 -15.09 -23.40 -30.75
N GLU A 2 -14.06 -22.75 -30.23
CA GLU A 2 -12.74 -22.78 -30.89
C GLU A 2 -12.19 -24.21 -30.84
N THR A 3 -11.83 -24.75 -32.00
CA THR A 3 -11.33 -26.12 -32.13
C THR A 3 -9.87 -26.17 -31.66
N VAL A 4 -9.66 -26.52 -30.39
CA VAL A 4 -8.31 -26.75 -29.86
C VAL A 4 -7.66 -27.91 -30.63
N LYS A 5 -6.49 -27.68 -31.24
CA LYS A 5 -5.79 -28.71 -32.02
C LYS A 5 -5.43 -29.90 -31.12
N ALA A 6 -5.75 -31.12 -31.56
CA ALA A 6 -5.46 -32.35 -30.81
C ALA A 6 -3.96 -32.51 -30.44
N SER A 7 -3.06 -31.95 -31.26
CA SER A 7 -1.62 -31.90 -31.00
C SER A 7 -1.25 -31.06 -29.78
N VAL A 8 -1.99 -29.99 -29.48
CA VAL A 8 -1.76 -29.14 -28.29
C VAL A 8 -2.11 -29.92 -27.02
N VAL A 9 -3.18 -30.71 -27.05
CA VAL A 9 -3.56 -31.58 -25.93
C VAL A 9 -2.53 -32.69 -25.76
N ALA A 10 -2.12 -33.35 -26.84
CA ALA A 10 -1.14 -34.44 -26.80
C ALA A 10 0.22 -34.00 -26.25
N ASN A 11 0.70 -32.82 -26.66
CA ASN A 11 2.01 -32.30 -26.25
C ASN A 11 2.02 -31.78 -24.80
N ASN A 12 0.86 -31.50 -24.21
CA ASN A 12 0.74 -30.91 -22.88
C ASN A 12 0.01 -31.79 -21.86
N ARG A 13 -0.14 -33.10 -22.11
CA ARG A 13 -0.89 -34.01 -21.21
C ARG A 13 -0.42 -33.97 -19.76
N LYS A 14 0.89 -33.96 -19.51
CA LYS A 14 1.48 -33.92 -18.15
C LYS A 14 1.15 -32.61 -17.44
N SER A 15 1.36 -31.51 -18.16
CA SER A 15 1.03 -30.14 -17.79
C SER A 15 -0.46 -29.97 -17.43
N LEU A 16 -1.36 -30.49 -18.26
CA LEU A 16 -2.80 -30.44 -18.06
C LEU A 16 -3.26 -31.36 -16.93
N SER A 17 -2.60 -32.51 -16.73
CA SER A 17 -2.88 -33.41 -15.62
C SER A 17 -2.56 -32.77 -14.26
N ILE A 18 -1.50 -31.95 -14.17
CA ILE A 18 -1.15 -31.22 -12.94
C ILE A 18 -2.21 -30.17 -12.61
N VAL A 19 -2.67 -29.42 -13.61
CA VAL A 19 -3.73 -28.40 -13.42
C VAL A 19 -5.07 -29.07 -13.09
N GLY A 20 -5.38 -30.18 -13.77
CA GLY A 20 -6.58 -30.98 -13.49
C GLY A 20 -6.59 -31.64 -12.11
N GLN A 21 -5.42 -31.95 -11.53
CA GLN A 21 -5.33 -32.46 -10.15
C GLN A 21 -5.77 -31.42 -9.10
N ASN A 22 -5.70 -30.12 -9.43
CA ASN A 22 -6.15 -29.04 -8.57
C ASN A 22 -7.66 -28.74 -8.74
N PHE A 23 -8.38 -29.50 -9.56
CA PHE A 23 -9.83 -29.41 -9.69
C PHE A 23 -10.51 -29.79 -8.37
N GLY A 24 -11.33 -28.91 -7.80
CA GLY A 24 -11.90 -29.07 -6.47
C GLY A 24 -10.96 -28.65 -5.32
N CYS A 25 -9.77 -28.13 -5.60
CA CYS A 25 -8.90 -27.50 -4.60
C CYS A 25 -9.07 -25.97 -4.60
N GLN A 26 -8.60 -25.33 -3.53
CA GLN A 26 -8.48 -23.87 -3.46
C GLN A 26 -7.14 -23.41 -4.02
N TYR A 27 -7.17 -22.33 -4.79
CA TYR A 27 -5.98 -21.56 -5.14
C TYR A 27 -6.01 -20.21 -4.43
N TYR A 28 -4.84 -19.64 -4.18
CA TYR A 28 -4.73 -18.40 -3.40
C TYR A 28 -4.12 -17.27 -4.23
N ARG A 29 -4.61 -16.06 -4.01
CA ARG A 29 -4.12 -14.82 -4.62
C ARG A 29 -3.89 -13.74 -3.57
N PRO A 30 -2.78 -12.98 -3.65
CA PRO A 30 -2.58 -11.82 -2.82
C PRO A 30 -3.33 -10.61 -3.41
N GLU A 31 -4.07 -9.89 -2.58
CA GLU A 31 -4.73 -8.63 -2.92
C GLU A 31 -4.09 -7.48 -2.13
N ALA A 32 -3.71 -6.41 -2.83
CA ALA A 32 -3.39 -5.13 -2.21
C ALA A 32 -4.64 -4.25 -2.17
N ARG A 33 -5.11 -3.89 -0.98
CA ARG A 33 -6.21 -2.94 -0.79
C ARG A 33 -5.70 -1.67 -0.14
N GLN A 34 -6.23 -0.51 -0.54
CA GLN A 34 -5.97 0.72 0.19
C GLN A 34 -6.68 0.69 1.54
N ASN A 35 -6.04 1.24 2.57
CA ASN A 35 -6.66 1.39 3.90
C ASN A 35 -7.66 2.56 3.93
N ALA A 36 -7.34 3.65 3.23
CA ALA A 36 -8.20 4.82 3.10
C ALA A 36 -8.84 4.83 1.71
N VAL A 37 -10.14 4.54 1.65
CA VAL A 37 -10.91 4.39 0.39
C VAL A 37 -10.99 5.69 -0.41
N ASN A 38 -10.98 6.85 0.28
CA ASN A 38 -11.12 8.17 -0.34
C ASN A 38 -9.82 8.98 -0.26
N PHE A 39 -8.66 8.31 -0.22
CA PHE A 39 -7.38 8.99 -0.05
C PHE A 39 -7.09 9.96 -1.20
N ASP A 40 -7.33 9.54 -2.43
CA ASP A 40 -7.03 10.35 -3.62
C ASP A 40 -7.92 11.59 -3.69
N GLU A 41 -9.19 11.48 -3.29
CA GLU A 41 -10.10 12.63 -3.17
C GLU A 41 -9.65 13.59 -2.07
N LYS A 42 -9.27 13.06 -0.89
CA LYS A 42 -8.77 13.88 0.21
C LYS A 42 -7.49 14.62 -0.18
N LYS A 43 -6.54 13.92 -0.81
CA LYS A 43 -5.29 14.53 -1.30
C LYS A 43 -5.56 15.65 -2.29
N ARG A 44 -6.46 15.41 -3.25
CA ARG A 44 -6.85 16.42 -4.24
C ARG A 44 -7.49 17.65 -3.61
N LYS A 45 -8.33 17.48 -2.58
CA LYS A 45 -8.91 18.61 -1.84
C LYS A 45 -7.84 19.43 -1.13
N ILE A 46 -6.89 18.78 -0.45
CA ILE A 46 -5.78 19.47 0.23
C ILE A 46 -4.93 20.27 -0.77
N GLU A 47 -4.66 19.70 -1.95
CA GLU A 47 -3.95 20.41 -3.03
C GLU A 47 -4.74 21.61 -3.56
N GLN A 48 -6.07 21.51 -3.67
CA GLN A 48 -6.96 22.60 -4.09
C GLN A 48 -7.10 23.70 -3.03
N ASP A 49 -7.08 23.33 -1.75
CA ASP A 49 -7.20 24.24 -0.61
C ASP A 49 -5.86 24.90 -0.22
N GLY A 50 -4.85 24.81 -1.11
CA GLY A 50 -3.57 25.50 -0.96
C GLY A 50 -2.54 24.79 -0.06
N ASN A 51 -2.70 23.47 0.16
CA ASN A 51 -1.78 22.64 0.95
C ASN A 51 -1.59 23.09 2.41
N VAL A 52 -2.67 23.58 3.03
CA VAL A 52 -2.65 23.98 4.45
C VAL A 52 -2.60 22.76 5.38
N GLU A 53 -3.25 21.65 4.99
CA GLU A 53 -3.30 20.43 5.79
C GLU A 53 -2.13 19.47 5.51
N LEU A 54 -1.67 18.76 6.53
CA LEU A 54 -0.69 17.68 6.39
C LEU A 54 -1.36 16.39 5.92
N THR A 55 -0.82 15.77 4.87
CA THR A 55 -1.24 14.45 4.38
C THR A 55 -0.05 13.65 3.88
N THR A 56 -0.18 12.33 3.84
CA THR A 56 0.84 11.47 3.24
C THR A 56 0.86 11.63 1.72
N ASN A 57 1.95 11.24 1.08
CA ASN A 57 2.07 11.28 -0.38
C ASN A 57 1.27 10.18 -1.09
N ARG A 58 1.05 9.05 -0.39
CA ARG A 58 0.33 7.86 -0.86
C ARG A 58 -0.56 7.28 0.24
N ALA A 59 -1.60 6.56 -0.19
CA ALA A 59 -2.40 5.71 0.70
C ALA A 59 -1.57 4.52 1.19
N THR A 60 -1.69 4.19 2.47
CA THR A 60 -1.16 2.92 2.99
C THR A 60 -1.98 1.76 2.43
N LYS A 61 -1.31 0.65 2.14
CA LYS A 61 -1.92 -0.56 1.59
C LYS A 61 -1.92 -1.66 2.64
N ARG A 62 -2.95 -2.49 2.64
CA ARG A 62 -3.00 -3.77 3.33
C ARG A 62 -2.95 -4.89 2.31
N TYR A 63 -2.10 -5.86 2.58
CA TYR A 63 -1.90 -7.05 1.76
C TYR A 63 -2.66 -8.22 2.40
N LEU A 64 -3.61 -8.79 1.67
CA LEU A 64 -4.46 -9.89 2.13
C LEU A 64 -4.30 -11.08 1.19
N VAL A 65 -4.44 -12.29 1.72
CA VAL A 65 -4.51 -13.51 0.90
C VAL A 65 -5.97 -13.93 0.78
N LYS A 66 -6.45 -14.13 -0.44
CA LYS A 66 -7.77 -14.69 -0.73
C LYS A 66 -7.67 -16.07 -1.34
N GLY A 67 -8.52 -16.98 -0.87
CA GLY A 67 -8.74 -18.27 -1.50
C GLY A 67 -9.89 -18.21 -2.49
N TYR A 68 -9.77 -18.97 -3.57
CA TYR A 68 -10.78 -19.17 -4.59
C TYR A 68 -10.87 -20.67 -4.91
N ASP A 69 -12.08 -21.21 -4.94
CA ASP A 69 -12.30 -22.62 -5.28
C ASP A 69 -12.21 -22.82 -6.81
N VAL A 70 -11.53 -23.88 -7.26
CA VAL A 70 -11.52 -24.27 -8.67
C VAL A 70 -12.78 -25.07 -8.99
N VAL A 71 -13.75 -24.42 -9.66
CA VAL A 71 -15.06 -24.99 -10.03
C VAL A 71 -15.09 -25.46 -11.49
N SER A 72 -14.36 -24.79 -12.39
CA SER A 72 -14.25 -25.21 -13.79
C SER A 72 -12.84 -25.03 -14.33
N ILE A 73 -12.40 -25.93 -15.20
CA ILE A 73 -11.14 -25.84 -15.95
C ILE A 73 -11.48 -26.04 -17.43
N GLN A 74 -11.13 -25.07 -18.27
CA GLN A 74 -11.41 -25.09 -19.70
C GLN A 74 -10.14 -24.78 -20.50
N LEU A 75 -10.00 -25.40 -21.66
CA LEU A 75 -8.95 -25.07 -22.62
C LEU A 75 -9.47 -24.05 -23.62
N GLY A 76 -8.65 -23.05 -23.94
CA GLY A 76 -8.96 -22.06 -24.96
C GLY A 76 -7.71 -21.41 -25.52
N ASN A 77 -7.90 -20.36 -26.32
CA ASN A 77 -6.81 -19.50 -26.77
C ASN A 77 -6.96 -18.12 -26.13
N ASP A 78 -5.83 -17.49 -25.84
CA ASP A 78 -5.76 -16.08 -25.45
C ASP A 78 -6.02 -15.17 -26.67
N ILE A 79 -6.18 -13.86 -26.45
CA ILE A 79 -6.38 -12.84 -27.50
C ILE A 79 -5.29 -12.85 -28.58
N THR A 80 -4.13 -13.43 -28.26
CA THR A 80 -2.96 -13.60 -29.14
C THR A 80 -2.97 -14.90 -29.95
N GLY A 81 -3.97 -15.77 -29.75
CA GLY A 81 -4.06 -17.11 -30.37
C GLY A 81 -3.19 -18.17 -29.68
N SER A 82 -2.55 -17.84 -28.55
CA SER A 82 -1.75 -18.77 -27.77
C SER A 82 -2.63 -19.69 -26.92
N PRO A 83 -2.34 -21.00 -26.82
CA PRO A 83 -3.16 -21.92 -26.04
C PRO A 83 -3.00 -21.66 -24.53
N VAL A 84 -4.13 -21.45 -23.85
CA VAL A 84 -4.23 -21.18 -22.41
C VAL A 84 -5.22 -22.14 -21.74
N VAL A 85 -5.01 -22.36 -20.44
CA VAL A 85 -5.97 -22.99 -19.55
C VAL A 85 -6.70 -21.90 -18.78
N PHE A 86 -8.01 -21.87 -18.91
CA PHE A 86 -8.89 -21.04 -18.10
C PHE A 86 -9.33 -21.80 -16.85
N ILE A 87 -9.13 -21.22 -15.68
CA ILE A 87 -9.77 -21.63 -14.42
C ILE A 87 -10.94 -20.69 -14.19
N ASN A 88 -12.12 -21.25 -13.85
CA ASN A 88 -13.36 -20.52 -13.59
C ASN A 88 -13.68 -19.47 -14.67
N LYS A 89 -13.67 -19.92 -15.93
CA LYS A 89 -14.02 -19.08 -17.07
C LYS A 89 -15.40 -18.44 -16.86
N ASP A 90 -15.53 -17.16 -17.21
CA ASP A 90 -16.74 -16.35 -17.09
C ASP A 90 -17.08 -15.90 -15.65
N ASP A 91 -16.21 -16.14 -14.67
CA ASP A 91 -16.29 -15.55 -13.33
C ASP A 91 -15.33 -14.34 -13.18
N GLN A 92 -15.88 -13.13 -13.14
CA GLN A 92 -15.09 -11.90 -13.01
C GLN A 92 -14.16 -11.84 -11.78
N ALA A 93 -14.50 -12.56 -10.72
CA ALA A 93 -13.75 -12.57 -9.47
C ALA A 93 -12.65 -13.65 -9.44
N SER A 94 -12.89 -14.79 -10.11
CA SER A 94 -12.06 -15.99 -9.97
C SER A 94 -11.53 -16.54 -11.31
N GLU A 95 -11.76 -15.86 -12.43
CA GLU A 95 -11.19 -16.25 -13.71
C GLU A 95 -9.66 -16.09 -13.69
N VAL A 96 -8.96 -17.13 -14.15
CA VAL A 96 -7.51 -17.14 -14.36
C VAL A 96 -7.27 -17.63 -15.79
N ALA A 97 -6.52 -16.87 -16.59
CA ALA A 97 -6.00 -17.37 -17.87
C ALA A 97 -4.52 -17.74 -17.69
N MET A 98 -4.19 -19.02 -17.87
CA MET A 98 -2.83 -19.51 -17.69
C MET A 98 -2.23 -19.99 -19.02
N PRO A 99 -1.07 -19.47 -19.45
CA PRO A 99 -0.39 -19.98 -20.64
C PRO A 99 0.08 -21.43 -20.43
N ILE A 100 -0.20 -22.27 -21.43
CA ILE A 100 0.31 -23.65 -21.45
C ILE A 100 1.78 -23.59 -21.86
N SER A 101 2.66 -23.51 -20.87
CA SER A 101 4.10 -23.61 -21.09
C SER A 101 4.61 -25.02 -20.75
N PRO A 102 5.68 -25.50 -21.39
CA PRO A 102 6.30 -26.80 -21.07
C PRO A 102 6.92 -26.84 -19.66
N ASP A 103 7.03 -25.69 -18.99
CA ASP A 103 7.57 -25.56 -17.63
C ASP A 103 6.50 -25.11 -16.63
N LEU A 104 5.44 -25.93 -16.53
CA LEU A 104 4.38 -25.78 -15.53
C LEU A 104 4.87 -26.05 -14.08
N SER A 105 6.15 -26.37 -13.89
CA SER A 105 6.79 -26.47 -12.57
C SER A 105 6.89 -25.13 -11.83
N LYS A 106 6.76 -24.01 -12.56
CA LYS A 106 6.72 -22.63 -12.04
C LYS A 106 5.32 -22.17 -11.66
N VAL A 107 4.29 -22.93 -12.02
CA VAL A 107 2.92 -22.64 -11.59
C VAL A 107 2.80 -22.94 -10.11
N GLY A 108 2.36 -21.94 -9.34
CA GLY A 108 2.27 -22.06 -7.90
C GLY A 108 3.55 -21.74 -7.12
N GLN A 109 4.69 -21.49 -7.81
CA GLN A 109 5.91 -21.07 -7.11
C GLN A 109 5.79 -19.64 -6.61
N VAL A 110 5.88 -19.50 -5.29
CA VAL A 110 5.97 -18.21 -4.59
C VAL A 110 7.39 -17.67 -4.76
N THR A 111 7.62 -16.91 -5.82
CA THR A 111 8.81 -16.05 -5.98
C THR A 111 8.43 -14.60 -5.67
N GLU A 112 9.37 -13.81 -5.14
CA GLU A 112 9.12 -12.39 -4.81
C GLU A 112 8.64 -11.57 -6.03
N ASP A 113 9.15 -11.90 -7.21
CA ASP A 113 8.71 -11.28 -8.47
C ASP A 113 7.27 -11.65 -8.83
N ALA A 114 6.88 -12.90 -8.63
CA ALA A 114 5.50 -13.35 -8.88
C ALA A 114 4.51 -12.71 -7.91
N VAL A 115 4.88 -12.60 -6.63
CA VAL A 115 4.03 -11.93 -5.62
C VAL A 115 3.95 -10.42 -5.91
N SER A 116 5.05 -9.78 -6.29
CA SER A 116 5.04 -8.37 -6.68
C SER A 116 4.17 -8.09 -7.91
N LYS A 117 4.19 -8.97 -8.91
CA LYS A 117 3.33 -8.86 -10.11
C LYS A 117 1.86 -9.10 -9.77
N ALA A 118 1.56 -10.11 -8.96
CA ALA A 118 0.21 -10.38 -8.50
C ALA A 118 -0.36 -9.20 -7.67
N LEU A 119 0.44 -8.61 -6.79
CA LEU A 119 0.08 -7.42 -6.01
C LEU A 119 -0.11 -6.15 -6.84
N ARG A 120 0.49 -6.08 -8.04
CA ARG A 120 0.28 -4.99 -9.01
C ARG A 120 -0.99 -5.17 -9.83
N GLY A 121 -1.71 -6.29 -9.67
CA GLY A 121 -2.98 -6.56 -10.33
C GLY A 121 -2.90 -7.61 -11.43
N ASP A 122 -1.79 -8.33 -11.57
CA ASP A 122 -1.73 -9.47 -12.49
C ASP A 122 -2.56 -10.64 -11.95
N LYS A 123 -3.75 -10.82 -12.54
CA LYS A 123 -4.70 -11.87 -12.14
C LYS A 123 -4.23 -13.26 -12.61
N ASN A 124 -3.28 -13.38 -13.52
CA ASN A 124 -2.93 -14.66 -14.13
C ASN A 124 -1.98 -15.51 -13.27
N ILE A 125 -1.58 -15.01 -12.10
CA ILE A 125 -0.67 -15.69 -11.18
C ILE A 125 -1.46 -16.35 -10.07
N ILE A 126 -1.29 -17.67 -9.93
CA ILE A 126 -1.86 -18.48 -8.86
C ILE A 126 -0.74 -19.06 -7.99
N PHE A 127 -0.97 -19.14 -6.68
CA PHE A 127 -0.01 -19.68 -5.71
C PHE A 127 -0.58 -20.95 -5.09
N SER A 128 0.24 -22.01 -5.05
CA SER A 128 -0.07 -23.29 -4.40
C SER A 128 0.55 -23.39 -3.00
N ASP A 129 1.64 -22.68 -2.74
CA ASP A 129 2.29 -22.59 -1.42
C ASP A 129 1.73 -21.39 -0.62
N VAL A 130 0.73 -21.67 0.22
CA VAL A 130 0.05 -20.66 1.03
C VAL A 130 0.98 -20.10 2.11
N GLU A 131 1.86 -20.94 2.67
CA GLU A 131 2.72 -20.57 3.79
C GLU A 131 3.72 -19.49 3.37
N LYS A 132 4.39 -19.67 2.22
CA LYS A 132 5.28 -18.65 1.68
C LYS A 132 4.54 -17.39 1.25
N LEU A 133 3.35 -17.52 0.68
CA LEU A 133 2.54 -16.37 0.26
C LEU A 133 2.14 -15.52 1.48
N VAL A 134 1.66 -16.16 2.55
CA VAL A 134 1.32 -15.50 3.81
C VAL A 134 2.54 -14.82 4.42
N LYS A 135 3.70 -15.49 4.43
CA LYS A 135 4.95 -14.90 4.93
C LYS A 135 5.34 -13.63 4.17
N GLN A 136 5.23 -13.64 2.85
CA GLN A 136 5.54 -12.45 2.03
C GLN A 136 4.50 -11.33 2.20
N CYS A 137 3.20 -11.65 2.25
CA CYS A 137 2.16 -10.67 2.53
C CYS A 137 2.34 -10.03 3.92
N ASN A 138 2.67 -10.82 4.94
CA ASN A 138 2.93 -10.33 6.28
C ASN A 138 4.21 -9.48 6.36
N ALA A 139 5.27 -9.86 5.64
CA ALA A 139 6.47 -9.03 5.54
C ALA A 139 6.16 -7.66 4.89
N ALA A 140 5.33 -7.65 3.83
CA ALA A 140 4.90 -6.41 3.19
C ALA A 140 4.01 -5.54 4.12
N ASN A 141 3.12 -6.16 4.89
CA ASN A 141 2.33 -5.47 5.91
C ASN A 141 3.23 -4.89 7.01
N GLN A 142 4.22 -5.65 7.48
CA GLN A 142 5.17 -5.18 8.49
C GLN A 142 6.00 -4.00 7.99
N ALA A 143 6.42 -4.01 6.72
CA ALA A 143 7.12 -2.88 6.12
C ALA A 143 6.23 -1.61 6.04
N GLU A 144 4.92 -1.77 5.78
CA GLU A 144 3.98 -0.63 5.85
C GLU A 144 3.81 -0.13 7.29
N ILE A 145 3.75 -1.02 8.29
CA ILE A 145 3.69 -0.65 9.71
C ILE A 145 4.94 0.16 10.10
N SER A 146 6.14 -0.34 9.79
CA SER A 146 7.38 0.35 10.15
C SER A 146 7.49 1.76 9.53
N ARG A 147 7.01 1.95 8.30
CA ARG A 147 6.95 3.29 7.68
C ARG A 147 5.97 4.22 8.39
N ILE A 148 4.84 3.70 8.87
CA ILE A 148 3.88 4.48 9.66
C ILE A 148 4.48 4.87 11.01
N GLU A 149 5.17 3.94 11.67
CA GLU A 149 5.84 4.19 12.96
C GLU A 149 6.94 5.25 12.82
N GLU A 150 7.75 5.19 11.76
CA GLU A 150 8.76 6.20 11.47
C GLU A 150 8.14 7.58 11.21
N LEU A 151 7.08 7.64 10.42
CA LEU A 151 6.35 8.89 10.18
C LEU A 151 5.78 9.47 11.48
N LYS A 152 5.20 8.62 12.33
CA LYS A 152 4.69 9.03 13.64
C LYS A 152 5.81 9.62 14.51
N ALA A 153 6.96 8.94 14.58
CA ALA A 153 8.10 9.43 15.36
C ALA A 153 8.62 10.78 14.87
N ASN A 154 8.59 11.04 13.55
CA ASN A 154 8.97 12.35 13.01
C ASN A 154 7.94 13.43 13.34
N LEU A 155 6.64 13.12 13.19
CA LEU A 155 5.56 14.04 13.57
C LEU A 155 5.58 14.38 15.07
N ASP A 156 5.89 13.40 15.93
CA ASP A 156 6.00 13.63 17.38
C ASP A 156 7.16 14.59 17.71
N LYS A 157 8.30 14.50 17.00
CA LYS A 157 9.41 15.45 17.13
C LYS A 157 9.06 16.85 16.66
N GLU A 158 8.37 16.97 15.51
CA GLU A 158 7.90 18.26 15.00
C GLU A 158 6.91 18.91 15.98
N LEU A 159 5.97 18.13 16.50
CA LEU A 159 5.02 18.57 17.51
C LEU A 159 5.72 19.09 18.77
N GLN A 160 6.75 18.39 19.26
CA GLN A 160 7.55 18.85 20.38
C GLN A 160 8.30 20.16 20.08
N SER A 161 8.84 20.30 18.87
CA SER A 161 9.49 21.54 18.44
C SER A 161 8.54 22.74 18.45
N LEU A 162 7.32 22.55 17.95
CA LEU A 162 6.27 23.58 17.97
C LEU A 162 5.87 23.96 19.41
N GLN A 163 5.73 22.97 20.30
CA GLN A 163 5.44 23.22 21.72
C GLN A 163 6.56 24.02 22.39
N ASN A 164 7.82 23.68 22.13
CA ASN A 164 8.97 24.42 22.64
C ASN A 164 9.00 25.87 22.11
N ALA A 165 8.65 26.09 20.85
CA ALA A 165 8.55 27.43 20.28
C ALA A 165 7.44 28.26 20.94
N ILE A 166 6.29 27.65 21.20
CA ILE A 166 5.18 28.30 21.94
C ILE A 166 5.65 28.69 23.35
N ALA A 167 6.27 27.76 24.09
CA ALA A 167 6.78 28.04 25.43
C ALA A 167 7.84 29.17 25.41
N GLY A 168 8.74 29.18 24.42
CA GLY A 168 9.73 30.24 24.24
C GLY A 168 9.10 31.60 23.93
N ASN A 169 8.05 31.64 23.12
CA ASN A 169 7.31 32.87 22.82
C ASN A 169 6.58 33.43 24.04
N ILE A 170 5.94 32.56 24.84
CA ILE A 170 5.31 32.94 26.09
C ILE A 170 6.34 33.52 27.05
N LYS A 171 7.49 32.85 27.21
CA LYS A 171 8.57 33.35 28.06
C LYS A 171 9.06 34.74 27.65
N LYS A 172 9.27 34.97 26.34
CA LYS A 172 9.67 36.30 25.84
C LYS A 172 8.62 37.37 26.15
N LEU A 173 7.33 37.05 26.08
CA LEU A 173 6.26 37.95 26.45
C LEU A 173 6.30 38.27 27.95
N ASP A 174 6.50 37.26 28.80
CA ASP A 174 6.61 37.42 30.24
C ASP A 174 7.83 38.27 30.62
N ASP A 175 8.99 38.00 30.01
CA ASP A 175 10.23 38.76 30.21
C ASP A 175 10.02 40.24 29.82
N TYR A 176 9.41 40.50 28.65
CA TYR A 176 9.08 41.86 28.20
C TYR A 176 8.14 42.59 29.18
N ASN A 177 7.08 41.92 29.63
CA ASN A 177 6.15 42.51 30.60
C ASN A 177 6.83 42.79 31.95
N HIS A 178 7.76 41.93 32.37
CA HIS A 178 8.55 42.14 33.58
C HIS A 178 9.47 43.35 33.45
N GLU A 179 10.19 43.48 32.32
CA GLU A 179 11.06 44.63 32.03
C GLU A 179 10.27 45.94 31.95
N MET A 180 9.10 45.95 31.29
CA MET A 180 8.24 47.13 31.21
C MET A 180 7.70 47.55 32.58
N ASN A 181 7.27 46.60 33.41
CA ASN A 181 6.82 46.90 34.77
C ASN A 181 7.98 47.41 35.65
N ALA A 182 9.18 46.84 35.52
CA ALA A 182 10.37 47.32 36.20
C ALA A 182 10.75 48.75 35.77
N SER A 183 10.68 49.04 34.47
CA SER A 183 10.93 50.39 33.91
C SER A 183 9.91 51.42 34.39
N THR A 184 8.63 51.04 34.49
CA THR A 184 7.55 51.92 34.95
C THR A 184 7.71 52.29 36.44
N ASN A 185 8.14 51.32 37.25
CA ASN A 185 8.48 51.55 38.66
C ASN A 185 9.74 52.41 38.83
N ALA A 186 10.73 52.29 37.95
CA ALA A 186 11.94 53.12 37.96
C ALA A 186 11.66 54.59 37.55
N ALA A 187 10.76 54.82 36.59
CA ALA A 187 10.38 56.15 36.13
C ALA A 187 9.62 56.97 37.19
N SER A 188 8.97 56.32 38.15
CA SER A 188 8.21 56.99 39.22
C SER A 188 9.11 57.66 40.27
N GLY A 189 10.44 57.51 40.19
CA GLY A 189 11.42 58.09 41.12
C GLY A 189 12.40 59.10 40.52
N VAL A 190 12.29 59.43 39.22
CA VAL A 190 13.27 60.32 38.54
C VAL A 190 12.63 61.64 38.14
N THR A 191 12.81 62.67 38.96
CA THR A 191 12.60 64.06 38.56
C THR A 191 13.77 64.51 37.69
N VAL A 192 13.52 64.66 36.39
CA VAL A 192 14.50 65.24 35.46
C VAL A 192 14.39 66.77 35.54
N THR A 193 15.35 67.42 36.20
CA THR A 193 15.53 68.87 36.12
C THR A 193 16.32 69.20 34.86
N ILE A 194 15.65 69.79 33.88
CA ILE A 194 16.31 70.35 32.69
C ILE A 194 16.75 71.77 33.05
N THR A 195 18.06 72.01 33.08
CA THR A 195 18.62 73.36 33.09
C THR A 195 18.82 73.81 31.64
N GLU A 196 18.08 74.85 31.25
CA GLU A 196 18.33 75.58 29.99
C GLU A 196 19.55 76.49 30.17
N ASP A 197 20.51 76.40 29.24
CA ASP A 197 21.59 77.37 29.04
C ASP A 197 21.13 78.50 28.09
#